data_AF-A0A2X3JEL5-F1
#
_entry.id   AF-A0A2X3JEL5-F1
#
_cell.length_a   1.000
_cell.length_b   1.000
_cell.length_c   1.000
_cell.angle_alpha   90.00
_cell.angle_beta   90.00
_cell.angle_gamma   90.00
#
_symmetry.space_group_name_H-M   'P 1'
#
loop_
_entity.id
_entity.type
_entity.pdbx_description
1 polymer ?
#
loop_
_entity_poly.entity_id
_entity_poly.type
_entity_poly.pdbx_seq_one_letter_code
_entity_poly.pdbx_strand_id
1 'polypeptide(L)' 'MMMAQRLYEAGHITYMRTDSTNLSQDALNMVRGYISDKFGKNICRIARTSTPAKKTRRKRTKRFVRLM' A
#
# COMPACT_ATOMS: atom_id res chain seq x y z
N MET A 1 -11.53 20.65 -4.58
CA MET A 1 -10.28 19.87 -4.43
C MET A 1 -9.31 20.13 -5.60
N MET A 2 -8.95 21.39 -5.88
CA MET A 2 -8.18 21.71 -7.11
C MET A 2 -6.66 21.55 -6.95
N MET A 3 -6.13 21.71 -5.73
CA MET A 3 -4.68 21.74 -5.52
C MET A 3 -4.02 20.37 -5.66
N ALA A 4 -4.60 19.33 -5.06
CA ALA A 4 -4.09 17.96 -5.21
C ALA A 4 -4.16 17.47 -6.67
N GLN A 5 -5.17 17.90 -7.43
CA GLN A 5 -5.27 17.60 -8.86
C GLN A 5 -4.07 18.16 -9.63
N ARG A 6 -3.75 19.44 -9.43
CA ARG A 6 -2.61 20.11 -10.09
C ARG A 6 -1.28 19.47 -9.70
N LEU A 7 -1.13 19.00 -8.47
CA LEU A 7 0.09 18.33 -8.01
C LEU A 7 0.25 16.93 -8.60
N TYR A 8 -0.85 16.20 -8.82
CA TYR A 8 -0.83 14.91 -9.51
C TYR A 8 -0.46 15.07 -10.98
N GLU A 9 -1.06 16.05 -11.66
CA GLU A 9 -0.75 16.36 -13.07
C GLU A 9 0.68 16.86 -13.24
N ALA A 10 1.21 17.61 -12.27
CA ALA A 10 2.63 18.00 -12.22
C ALA A 10 3.57 16.86 -11.82
N GLY A 11 3.06 15.69 -11.44
CA GLY A 11 3.86 14.50 -11.10
C GLY A 11 4.50 14.52 -9.71
N HIS A 12 4.04 15.39 -8.80
CA HIS A 12 4.61 15.51 -7.46
C HIS A 12 4.04 14.50 -6.45
N ILE A 13 2.79 14.07 -6.65
CA ILE A 13 2.11 13.12 -5.77
C ILE A 13 1.54 11.94 -6.56
N THR A 14 1.33 10.81 -5.89
CA THR A 14 0.57 9.69 -6.45
C THR A 14 -0.94 9.99 -6.44
N TYR A 15 -1.72 9.11 -7.06
CA TYR A 15 -3.15 9.30 -7.23
C TYR A 15 -3.86 9.53 -5.89
N MET A 16 -4.43 10.73 -5.72
CA MET A 16 -4.99 11.22 -4.46
C MET A 16 -6.33 10.60 -4.07
N ARG A 17 -7.01 9.87 -4.97
CA ARG A 17 -8.25 9.16 -4.69
C ARG A 17 -7.97 7.66 -4.47
N THR A 18 -7.12 7.35 -3.50
CA THR A 18 -6.80 5.98 -3.10
C THR A 18 -7.11 5.74 -1.62
N ASP A 19 -7.64 4.56 -1.32
CA ASP A 19 -7.88 4.03 0.03
C ASP A 19 -6.74 3.13 0.51
N SER A 20 -5.74 2.87 -0.35
CA SER A 20 -4.61 2.00 -0.02
C SER A 20 -3.49 2.77 0.67
N THR A 21 -3.01 2.23 1.80
CA THR A 21 -1.82 2.72 2.51
C THR A 21 -0.54 1.97 2.12
N ASN A 22 -0.58 1.26 0.99
CA ASN A 22 0.56 0.50 0.48
C ASN A 22 1.60 1.44 -0.16
N LEU A 23 2.85 1.25 0.23
CA LEU A 23 3.99 2.02 -0.25
C LEU A 23 4.95 1.09 -0.99
N SER A 24 5.57 1.57 -2.08
CA SER A 24 6.63 0.84 -2.76
C SER A 24 7.91 0.81 -1.91
N GLN A 25 8.75 -0.21 -2.13
CA GLN A 25 9.99 -0.35 -1.38
C GLN A 25 10.96 0.81 -1.65
N ASP A 26 10.95 1.35 -2.88
CA ASP A 26 11.79 2.49 -3.27
C ASP A 26 11.37 3.77 -2.55
N ALA A 27 10.07 4.05 -2.47
CA ALA A 27 9.54 5.20 -1.73
C ALA A 27 9.93 5.12 -0.24
N LEU A 28 9.87 3.93 0.36
CA LEU A 28 10.30 3.72 1.74
C LEU A 28 11.80 3.97 1.94
N ASN A 29 12.65 3.54 1.01
CA ASN A 29 14.09 3.73 1.11
C ASN A 29 14.47 5.21 1.00
N MET A 30 13.86 5.95 0.05
CA MET A 30 14.08 7.39 -0.09
C MET A 30 13.67 8.16 1.16
N VAL A 31 12.49 7.86 1.72
CA VAL A 31 12.00 8.50 2.95
C VAL A 31 12.90 8.19 4.13
N ARG A 32 13.38 6.94 4.27
CA ARG A 32 14.31 6.56 5.34
C ARG A 32 15.65 7.28 5.24
N GLY A 33 16.19 7.45 4.03
CA GLY A 33 17.40 8.24 3.81
C GLY A 33 17.20 9.69 4.24
N TYR A 34 16.15 10.33 3.71
CA TYR A 34 15.80 11.72 4.05
C TYR A 34 15.64 11.95 5.56
N ILE A 35 14.93 11.05 6.26
CA ILE A 35 14.72 11.15 7.70
C ILE A 35 16.05 10.97 8.47
N SER A 36 16.88 10.01 8.04
CA SER A 36 18.17 9.74 8.69
C SER A 36 19.11 10.94 8.58
N ASP A 37 19.10 11.61 7.42
CA ASP A 37 19.93 12.78 7.15
C ASP A 37 19.45 14.03 7.92
N LYS A 38 18.12 14.22 8.04
CA LYS A 38 17.55 15.43 8.66
C LYS A 38 17.35 15.34 10.17
N PHE A 39 17.00 14.16 10.69
CA PHE A 39 16.56 14.00 12.07
C PHE A 39 17.41 13.02 12.89
N GLY A 40 18.42 12.41 12.28
CA GLY A 40 19.32 11.46 12.94
C GLY A 40 18.75 10.04 13.06
N LYS A 41 19.64 9.06 13.24
CA LYS A 41 19.35 7.61 13.13
C LYS A 41 18.32 7.05 14.12
N ASN A 42 17.89 7.81 15.13
CA ASN A 42 17.09 7.30 16.26
C ASN A 42 15.58 7.15 15.97
N ILE A 43 15.08 7.65 14.82
CA ILE A 43 13.64 7.73 14.56
C ILE A 43 13.09 6.58 13.69
N CYS A 44 13.94 5.81 13.01
CA CYS A 44 13.46 4.83 12.03
C CYS A 44 13.02 3.49 12.67
N ARG A 45 11.89 3.49 13.40
CA ARG A 45 11.10 2.29 13.70
C ARG A 45 9.77 2.34 12.95
N ILE A 46 9.81 2.16 11.63
CA ILE A 46 8.59 2.02 10.83
C ILE A 46 8.26 0.53 10.74
N ALA A 47 7.20 0.12 11.45
CA ALA A 47 6.68 -1.24 11.45
C ALA A 47 6.31 -1.65 10.01
N ARG A 48 6.76 -2.83 9.58
CA ARG A 48 6.34 -3.43 8.32
C ARG A 48 4.84 -3.71 8.39
N THR A 49 4.01 -2.86 7.81
CA THR A 49 2.61 -3.20 7.54
C THR A 49 2.57 -4.08 6.30
N SER A 50 3.01 -5.32 6.44
CA SER A 50 2.64 -6.36 5.48
C SER A 50 1.13 -6.57 5.65
N THR A 51 0.29 -5.97 4.82
CA THR A 51 -1.11 -6.35 4.75
C THR A 51 -1.16 -7.84 4.39
N PRO A 52 -1.60 -8.73 5.28
CA PRO A 52 -1.69 -10.14 4.93
C PRO A 52 -2.80 -10.27 3.88
N ALA A 53 -2.44 -10.73 2.69
CA ALA A 53 -3.42 -11.02 1.65
C ALA A 53 -4.48 -11.98 2.20
N LYS A 54 -5.76 -11.58 2.15
CA LYS A 54 -6.88 -12.45 2.58
C LYS A 54 -6.89 -13.70 1.69
N LYS A 55 -6.51 -14.84 2.26
CA LYS A 55 -6.57 -16.15 1.59
C LYS A 55 -8.03 -16.51 1.34
N THR A 56 -8.52 -16.30 0.12
CA THR A 56 -9.87 -16.71 -0.29
C THR A 56 -10.00 -18.23 -0.21
N ARG A 57 -10.60 -18.73 0.88
CA ARG A 57 -10.97 -20.15 1.03
C ARG A 57 -12.18 -20.43 0.14
N ARG A 58 -11.92 -20.82 -1.11
CA ARG A 58 -12.94 -21.30 -2.06
C ARG A 58 -13.62 -22.54 -1.46
N LYS A 59 -14.82 -22.38 -0.90
CA LYS A 59 -15.65 -23.53 -0.48
C LYS A 59 -16.08 -24.27 -1.74
N ARG A 60 -15.46 -25.41 -2.04
CA ARG A 60 -15.96 -26.34 -3.07
C ARG A 60 -17.32 -26.86 -2.63
N THR A 61 -18.39 -26.30 -3.17
CA THR A 61 -19.71 -26.92 -3.15
C THR A 61 -19.69 -28.14 -4.08
N LYS A 62 -19.48 -29.33 -3.51
CA LYS A 62 -19.88 -30.57 -4.20
C LYS A 62 -21.39 -30.74 -4.02
N ARG A 63 -22.20 -29.96 -4.73
CA ARG A 63 -23.56 -30.39 -5.10
C ARG A 63 -23.42 -31.22 -6.36
N PHE A 64 -23.05 -32.49 -6.19
CA PHE A 64 -23.18 -33.45 -7.27
C PHE A 64 -24.63 -33.95 -7.21
N VAL A 65 -25.45 -33.35 -8.06
CA VAL A 65 -26.75 -33.87 -8.46
C VAL A 65 -26.51 -35.30 -8.95
N ARG A 66 -27.10 -36.30 -8.30
CA ARG A 66 -27.25 -37.64 -8.89
C ARG A 66 -28.72 -37.84 -9.19
N LEU A 67 -28.99 -37.78 -10.49
CA LEU A 67 -30.22 -38.11 -11.18
C LEU A 67 -30.44 -39.64 -11.13
N MET A 68 -31.72 -40.05 -11.18
CA MET A 68 -32.30 -41.40 -11.10
C MET A 68 -32.76 -41.84 -9.71
#